data_AF-A0A522FI49-F1
#
_entry.id   AF-A0A522FI49-F1
#
_cell.length_a   1.000
_cell.length_b   1.000
_cell.length_c   1.000
_cell.angle_alpha   90.00
_cell.angle_beta   90.00
_cell.angle_gamma   90.00
#
_symmetry.space_group_name_H-M   'P 1'
#
loop_
_entity.id
_entity.type
_entity.pdbx_description
1 polymer ?
#
loop_
_entity_poly.entity_id
_entity_poly.type
_entity_poly.pdbx_seq_one_letter_code
_entity_poly.pdbx_strand_id
1 'polypeptide(L)'
;WTEILQQQNDPLPGYDILGEPKFYLDGHPFTGSWGRPQNDGPALRATVLIRFAQQLLKNNELTYVRTHLYNNSLDPRLMGCIKMDLEYVAHHWQEANFDLWEEVLGHHFFTAMTQQKALLEGAGLARALHDKKAATFYQTQAQLIQTRLLQHLDPLHHTIKASLLPHSGPQKNLELDSAIILGILINPQSSGEFSPQHDYVKNTVHALYEEFMSMFPINQQTSGAILFGRYPGDTYDGYQTNSEGNPWFILTATMAEYYFTLADQLKPTPANQHLIGKYLKRGDSYLSLIKKYAPDLYISEQINKHDGTQQGAVSLTWSYVAILRAVDLREKVTAKLKRIS
;
A
#
# COMPACT_ATOMS: atom_id res chain seq x y z
N TRP A 1 20.99 2.52 -8.58
CA TRP A 1 20.45 1.26 -8.03
C TRP A 1 19.32 0.74 -8.90
N THR A 2 18.17 1.42 -8.99
CA THR A 2 17.04 0.98 -9.83
C THR A 2 17.43 0.70 -11.28
N GLU A 3 18.16 1.61 -11.94
CA GLU A 3 18.67 1.38 -13.32
C GLU A 3 19.50 0.10 -13.42
N ILE A 4 20.29 -0.23 -12.39
CA ILE A 4 21.13 -1.43 -12.37
C ILE A 4 20.23 -2.68 -12.27
N LEU A 5 19.25 -2.67 -11.37
CA LEU A 5 18.35 -3.82 -11.17
C LEU A 5 17.50 -4.11 -12.41
N GLN A 6 16.87 -3.08 -12.99
CA GLN A 6 15.95 -3.25 -14.11
C GLN A 6 16.66 -3.68 -15.42
N GLN A 7 17.97 -3.50 -15.52
CA GLN A 7 18.77 -3.90 -16.69
C GLN A 7 19.43 -5.27 -16.52
N GLN A 8 19.25 -5.93 -15.37
CA GLN A 8 19.69 -7.30 -15.18
C GLN A 8 18.71 -8.27 -15.83
N ASN A 9 19.21 -9.40 -16.31
CA ASN A 9 18.34 -10.51 -16.68
C ASN A 9 17.92 -11.24 -15.40
N ASP A 10 16.67 -11.69 -15.33
CA ASP A 10 16.28 -12.62 -14.28
C ASP A 10 17.01 -13.96 -14.51
N PRO A 11 17.73 -14.49 -13.50
CA PRO A 11 18.42 -15.77 -13.64
C PRO A 11 17.45 -16.96 -13.70
N LEU A 12 16.17 -16.78 -13.35
CA LEU A 12 15.15 -17.82 -13.38
C LEU A 12 14.35 -17.76 -14.70
N PRO A 13 14.29 -18.87 -15.48
CA PRO A 13 13.57 -18.88 -16.74
C PRO A 13 12.08 -18.54 -16.58
N GLY A 14 11.58 -17.64 -17.43
CA GLY A 14 10.15 -17.28 -17.49
C GLY A 14 9.72 -16.18 -16.52
N TYR A 15 10.65 -15.64 -15.72
CA TYR A 15 10.40 -14.47 -14.88
C TYR A 15 11.01 -13.21 -15.49
N ASP A 16 10.37 -12.08 -15.22
CA ASP A 16 10.87 -10.75 -15.54
C ASP A 16 11.41 -10.11 -14.26
N ILE A 17 12.63 -9.57 -14.33
CA ILE A 17 13.33 -8.97 -13.20
C ILE A 17 12.54 -7.84 -12.54
N LEU A 18 11.65 -7.19 -13.29
CA LEU A 18 10.83 -6.11 -12.77
C LEU A 18 9.83 -6.61 -11.72
N GLY A 19 9.30 -7.82 -11.90
CA GLY A 19 8.39 -8.47 -10.96
C GLY A 19 9.10 -9.20 -9.82
N GLU A 20 10.44 -9.20 -9.76
CA GLU A 20 11.18 -9.85 -8.68
C GLU A 20 11.04 -9.03 -7.38
N PRO A 21 10.53 -9.64 -6.28
CA PRO A 21 10.22 -8.90 -5.06
C PRO A 21 11.46 -8.46 -4.28
N LYS A 22 12.57 -9.19 -4.40
CA LYS A 22 13.75 -8.92 -3.58
C LYS A 22 15.08 -9.26 -4.24
N PHE A 23 16.10 -8.55 -3.78
CA PHE A 23 17.48 -8.64 -4.23
C PHE A 23 18.39 -8.69 -3.01
N TYR A 24 19.60 -9.22 -3.18
CA TYR A 24 20.66 -9.05 -2.19
C TYR A 24 21.09 -7.58 -2.09
N LEU A 25 21.71 -7.21 -0.97
CA LEU A 25 22.16 -5.83 -0.73
C LEU A 25 23.29 -5.37 -1.66
N ASP A 26 23.91 -6.28 -2.40
CA ASP A 26 24.88 -5.99 -3.46
C ASP A 26 24.23 -5.81 -4.85
N GLY A 27 22.92 -6.04 -4.95
CA GLY A 27 22.11 -5.80 -6.15
C GLY A 27 21.91 -7.04 -7.01
N HIS A 28 22.43 -8.19 -6.61
CA HIS A 28 22.20 -9.43 -7.32
C HIS A 28 20.79 -10.00 -7.04
N PRO A 29 20.14 -10.65 -8.03
CA PRO A 29 18.82 -11.23 -7.86
C PRO A 29 18.84 -12.40 -6.86
N PHE A 30 17.79 -12.54 -6.06
CA PHE A 30 17.66 -13.65 -5.15
C PHE A 30 17.19 -14.92 -5.89
N THR A 31 18.07 -15.90 -6.06
CA THR A 31 17.79 -17.10 -6.88
C THR A 31 17.08 -18.24 -6.14
N GLY A 32 16.77 -18.08 -4.85
CA GLY A 32 16.08 -19.11 -4.05
C GLY A 32 14.59 -19.20 -4.35
N SER A 33 13.92 -20.25 -3.87
CA SER A 33 12.45 -20.35 -3.92
C SER A 33 11.81 -19.19 -3.15
N TRP A 34 10.80 -18.58 -3.75
CA TRP A 34 10.11 -17.40 -3.22
C TRP A 34 8.77 -17.17 -3.92
N GLY A 35 7.86 -16.43 -3.28
CA GLY A 35 6.59 -16.01 -3.86
C GLY A 35 6.78 -14.94 -4.93
N ARG A 36 7.08 -15.35 -6.16
CA ARG A 36 7.32 -14.48 -7.32
C ARG A 36 6.42 -14.81 -8.52
N PRO A 37 6.07 -13.83 -9.36
CA PRO A 37 6.38 -12.41 -9.25
C PRO A 37 5.47 -11.69 -8.24
N GLN A 38 5.83 -10.46 -7.85
CA GLN A 38 4.97 -9.51 -7.13
C GLN A 38 4.84 -8.22 -7.94
N ASN A 39 3.64 -7.98 -8.47
CA ASN A 39 3.44 -6.97 -9.51
C ASN A 39 3.05 -5.59 -8.96
N ASP A 40 3.06 -5.41 -7.64
CA ASP A 40 2.92 -4.13 -6.96
C ASP A 40 4.25 -3.37 -6.89
N GLY A 41 5.38 -4.07 -6.80
CA GLY A 41 6.73 -3.49 -6.70
C GLY A 41 7.05 -2.45 -7.79
N PRO A 42 6.95 -2.79 -9.09
CA PRO A 42 7.11 -1.84 -10.20
C PRO A 42 6.17 -0.63 -10.11
N ALA A 43 4.91 -0.85 -9.71
CA ALA A 43 3.93 0.22 -9.60
C ALA A 43 4.27 1.22 -8.48
N LEU A 44 4.68 0.70 -7.32
CA LEU A 44 5.14 1.51 -6.18
C LEU A 44 6.40 2.29 -6.55
N ARG A 45 7.37 1.63 -7.20
CA ARG A 45 8.63 2.24 -7.64
C ARG A 45 8.40 3.35 -8.67
N ALA A 46 7.57 3.11 -9.68
CA ALA A 46 7.16 4.11 -10.66
C ALA A 46 6.53 5.33 -9.97
N THR A 47 5.59 5.12 -9.05
CA THR A 47 4.89 6.20 -8.33
C THR A 47 5.87 7.12 -7.58
N VAL A 48 6.85 6.54 -6.87
CA VAL A 48 7.87 7.34 -6.16
C VAL A 48 8.76 8.10 -7.13
N LEU A 49 9.24 7.43 -8.18
CA LEU A 49 10.12 8.05 -9.18
C LEU A 49 9.40 9.12 -10.01
N ILE A 50 8.10 9.00 -10.27
CA ILE A 50 7.29 10.05 -10.93
C ILE A 50 7.26 11.31 -10.07
N ARG A 51 7.07 11.19 -8.74
CA ARG A 51 7.13 12.35 -7.82
C ARG A 51 8.50 13.01 -7.83
N PHE A 52 9.57 12.20 -7.86
CA PHE A 52 10.93 12.71 -7.98
C PHE A 52 11.14 13.44 -9.31
N ALA A 53 10.75 12.84 -10.43
CA ALA A 53 10.82 13.46 -11.76
C ALA A 53 10.04 14.79 -11.80
N GLN A 54 8.85 14.86 -11.20
CA GLN A 54 8.07 16.10 -11.13
C GLN A 54 8.82 17.22 -10.37
N GLN A 55 9.59 16.91 -9.32
CA GLN A 55 10.41 17.91 -8.64
C GLN A 55 11.59 18.36 -9.49
N LEU A 56 12.29 17.42 -10.13
CA LEU A 56 13.38 17.73 -11.06
C LEU A 56 12.90 18.61 -12.23
N LEU A 57 11.72 18.33 -12.78
CA LEU A 57 11.12 19.16 -13.83
C LEU A 57 10.82 20.59 -13.35
N LYS A 58 10.33 20.76 -12.11
CA LYS A 58 10.12 22.10 -11.53
C LYS A 58 11.44 22.85 -11.33
N ASN A 59 12.54 22.13 -11.13
CA ASN A 59 13.88 22.68 -10.99
C ASN A 59 14.63 22.83 -12.34
N ASN A 60 13.94 22.65 -13.47
CA ASN A 60 14.49 22.70 -14.83
C ASN A 60 15.55 21.62 -15.15
N GLU A 61 15.53 20.48 -14.47
CA GLU A 61 16.48 19.35 -14.66
C GLU A 61 15.98 18.34 -15.71
N LEU A 62 15.45 18.83 -16.84
CA LEU A 62 14.82 18.00 -17.89
C LEU A 62 15.78 16.95 -18.47
N THR A 63 17.06 17.28 -18.62
CA THR A 63 18.07 16.36 -19.17
C THR A 63 18.23 15.13 -18.28
N TYR A 64 18.29 15.30 -16.96
CA TYR A 64 18.37 14.17 -16.02
C TYR A 64 17.14 13.30 -16.12
N VAL A 65 15.94 13.91 -16.13
CA VAL A 65 14.68 13.18 -16.27
C VAL A 65 14.66 12.37 -17.55
N ARG A 66 15.03 12.94 -18.69
CA ARG A 66 15.03 12.25 -20.00
C ARG A 66 16.08 11.15 -20.15
N THR A 67 17.17 11.25 -19.39
CA THR A 67 18.29 10.31 -19.47
C THR A 67 18.05 9.11 -18.56
N HIS A 68 17.56 9.34 -17.34
CA HIS A 68 17.53 8.31 -16.29
C HIS A 68 16.12 7.85 -15.91
N LEU A 69 15.13 8.74 -15.99
CA LEU A 69 13.82 8.48 -15.41
C LEU A 69 12.76 8.15 -16.45
N TYR A 70 12.63 8.96 -17.51
CA TYR A 70 11.61 8.78 -18.53
C TYR A 70 12.07 9.27 -19.90
N ASN A 71 12.16 8.34 -20.85
CA ASN A 71 12.35 8.59 -22.26
C ASN A 71 11.20 7.95 -23.04
N ASN A 72 10.81 8.53 -24.17
CA ASN A 72 9.72 8.02 -24.99
C ASN A 72 10.13 6.83 -25.89
N SER A 73 11.40 6.42 -25.83
CA SER A 73 11.90 5.20 -26.48
C SER A 73 11.26 3.95 -25.88
N LEU A 74 11.07 2.93 -26.71
CA LEU A 74 10.73 1.56 -26.29
C LEU A 74 11.96 0.65 -26.23
N ASP A 75 13.17 1.18 -26.48
CA ASP A 75 14.41 0.46 -26.21
C ASP A 75 14.62 0.38 -24.68
N PRO A 76 14.67 -0.82 -24.08
CA PRO A 76 14.86 -0.99 -22.64
C PRO A 76 16.08 -0.26 -22.09
N ARG A 77 17.13 -0.09 -22.90
CA ARG A 77 18.36 0.60 -22.50
C ARG A 77 18.21 2.13 -22.44
N LEU A 78 17.16 2.66 -23.05
CA LEU A 78 16.96 4.11 -23.21
C LEU A 78 15.71 4.61 -22.49
N MET A 79 14.73 3.76 -22.25
CA MET A 79 13.40 4.17 -21.80
C MET A 79 13.40 4.85 -20.41
N GLY A 80 14.41 4.59 -19.58
CA GLY A 80 14.53 5.13 -18.21
C GLY A 80 13.66 4.38 -17.20
N CYS A 81 13.96 4.56 -15.91
CA CYS A 81 13.38 3.73 -14.84
C CYS A 81 11.86 3.73 -14.76
N ILE A 82 11.25 4.91 -14.89
CA ILE A 82 9.79 5.07 -14.81
C ILE A 82 9.13 4.39 -15.99
N LYS A 83 9.66 4.58 -17.19
CA LYS A 83 9.07 4.00 -18.40
C LYS A 83 9.14 2.47 -18.37
N MET A 84 10.25 1.87 -17.92
CA MET A 84 10.36 0.42 -17.71
C MET A 84 9.25 -0.11 -16.81
N ASP A 85 9.09 0.49 -15.63
CA ASP A 85 8.07 0.06 -14.68
C ASP A 85 6.65 0.26 -15.21
N LEU A 86 6.37 1.37 -15.90
CA LEU A 86 5.05 1.65 -16.45
C LEU A 86 4.70 0.73 -17.62
N GLU A 87 5.65 0.43 -18.51
CA GLU A 87 5.43 -0.54 -19.58
C GLU A 87 5.20 -1.93 -19.00
N TYR A 88 5.97 -2.35 -17.98
CA TYR A 88 5.72 -3.60 -17.28
C TYR A 88 4.31 -3.66 -16.67
N VAL A 89 3.96 -2.67 -15.84
CA VAL A 89 2.65 -2.62 -15.19
C VAL A 89 1.51 -2.62 -16.22
N ALA A 90 1.64 -1.84 -17.30
CA ALA A 90 0.60 -1.73 -18.32
C ALA A 90 0.35 -3.03 -19.10
N HIS A 91 1.34 -3.93 -19.17
CA HIS A 91 1.25 -5.19 -19.90
C HIS A 91 1.01 -6.42 -19.00
N HIS A 92 1.30 -6.32 -17.69
CA HIS A 92 1.25 -7.46 -16.77
C HIS A 92 0.19 -7.34 -15.66
N TRP A 93 -0.58 -6.24 -15.56
CA TRP A 93 -1.57 -6.07 -14.48
C TRP A 93 -2.67 -7.14 -14.48
N GLN A 94 -2.96 -7.76 -15.64
CA GLN A 94 -3.97 -8.80 -15.75
C GLN A 94 -3.52 -10.15 -15.20
N GLU A 95 -2.21 -10.36 -15.04
CA GLU A 95 -1.61 -11.64 -14.68
C GLU A 95 -1.76 -11.93 -13.18
N ALA A 96 -1.75 -13.22 -12.84
CA ALA A 96 -1.68 -13.64 -11.44
C ALA A 96 -0.28 -13.35 -10.89
N ASN A 97 -0.20 -12.87 -9.66
CA ASN A 97 1.04 -12.57 -8.95
C ASN A 97 0.86 -12.89 -7.46
N PHE A 98 1.94 -12.92 -6.70
CA PHE A 98 1.84 -13.04 -5.25
C PHE A 98 1.35 -11.72 -4.63
N ASP A 99 0.59 -11.81 -3.55
CA ASP A 99 0.18 -10.64 -2.77
C ASP A 99 1.38 -9.96 -2.08
N LEU A 100 1.16 -8.75 -1.55
CA LEU A 100 2.15 -7.98 -0.78
C LEU A 100 2.69 -8.71 0.47
N TRP A 101 2.03 -9.80 0.87
CA TRP A 101 2.42 -10.67 1.98
C TRP A 101 3.25 -11.87 1.52
N GLU A 102 3.45 -12.02 0.21
CA GLU A 102 4.30 -13.02 -0.43
C GLU A 102 3.76 -14.46 -0.32
N GLU A 103 2.44 -14.61 -0.11
CA GLU A 103 1.81 -15.88 0.31
C GLU A 103 0.78 -16.41 -0.67
N VAL A 104 -0.01 -15.52 -1.28
CA VAL A 104 -1.18 -15.86 -2.07
C VAL A 104 -0.91 -15.54 -3.54
N LEU A 105 -0.81 -16.56 -4.41
CA LEU A 105 -0.77 -16.33 -5.86
C LEU A 105 -2.19 -16.19 -6.41
N GLY A 106 -2.53 -15.00 -6.90
CA GLY A 106 -3.83 -14.68 -7.45
C GLY A 106 -3.93 -13.24 -7.98
N HIS A 107 -5.09 -12.62 -7.75
CA HIS A 107 -5.35 -11.23 -8.12
C HIS A 107 -5.77 -10.42 -6.90
N HIS A 108 -5.02 -9.36 -6.60
CA HIS A 108 -5.07 -8.70 -5.30
C HIS A 108 -5.48 -7.24 -5.41
N PHE A 109 -6.34 -6.82 -4.49
CA PHE A 109 -6.86 -5.45 -4.43
C PHE A 109 -5.74 -4.43 -4.24
N PHE A 110 -4.81 -4.70 -3.31
CA PHE A 110 -3.66 -3.85 -3.06
C PHE A 110 -2.83 -3.64 -4.32
N THR A 111 -2.44 -4.73 -4.99
CA THR A 111 -1.67 -4.68 -6.23
C THR A 111 -2.40 -3.86 -7.30
N ALA A 112 -3.69 -4.12 -7.53
CA ALA A 112 -4.48 -3.36 -8.49
C ALA A 112 -4.57 -1.86 -8.14
N MET A 113 -4.70 -1.50 -6.86
CA MET A 113 -4.72 -0.11 -6.42
C MET A 113 -3.39 0.61 -6.70
N THR A 114 -2.25 -0.04 -6.45
CA THR A 114 -0.92 0.52 -6.74
C THR A 114 -0.69 0.68 -8.24
N GLN A 115 -1.06 -0.33 -9.04
CA GLN A 115 -0.92 -0.32 -10.49
C GLN A 115 -1.77 0.76 -11.15
N GLN A 116 -3.04 0.89 -10.73
CA GLN A 116 -3.91 1.96 -11.22
C GLN A 116 -3.29 3.34 -10.95
N LYS A 117 -2.79 3.56 -9.73
CA LYS A 117 -2.14 4.82 -9.36
C LYS A 117 -0.94 5.11 -10.25
N ALA A 118 -0.03 4.13 -10.41
CA ALA A 118 1.19 4.28 -11.19
C ALA A 118 0.86 4.67 -12.63
N LEU A 119 -0.12 4.02 -13.26
CA LEU A 119 -0.53 4.29 -14.63
C LEU A 119 -1.24 5.65 -14.78
N LEU A 120 -2.05 6.09 -13.80
CA LEU A 120 -2.66 7.42 -13.82
C LEU A 120 -1.62 8.54 -13.68
N GLU A 121 -0.71 8.41 -12.72
CA GLU A 121 0.39 9.37 -12.52
C GLU A 121 1.36 9.34 -13.72
N GLY A 122 1.65 8.16 -14.24
CA GLY A 122 2.49 7.92 -15.42
C GLY A 122 1.90 8.53 -16.68
N ALA A 123 0.58 8.42 -16.88
CA ALA A 123 -0.12 9.12 -17.97
C ALA A 123 0.04 10.64 -17.85
N GLY A 124 -0.03 11.19 -16.64
CA GLY A 124 0.24 12.60 -16.37
C GLY A 124 1.65 13.03 -16.77
N LEU A 125 2.67 12.27 -16.34
CA LEU A 125 4.07 12.54 -16.69
C LEU A 125 4.33 12.42 -18.20
N ALA A 126 3.81 11.37 -18.84
CA ALA A 126 3.95 11.14 -20.27
C ALA A 126 3.39 12.32 -21.10
N ARG A 127 2.23 12.87 -20.72
CA ARG A 127 1.68 14.09 -21.37
C ARG A 127 2.61 15.29 -21.19
N ALA A 128 3.14 15.49 -19.98
CA ALA A 128 4.04 16.60 -19.69
C ALA A 128 5.36 16.50 -20.49
N LEU A 129 5.81 15.29 -20.81
CA LEU A 129 7.01 15.01 -21.61
C LEU A 129 6.72 14.80 -23.11
N HIS A 130 5.50 15.12 -23.56
CA HIS A 130 5.05 15.02 -24.95
C HIS A 130 4.97 13.59 -25.55
N ASP A 131 4.94 12.56 -24.72
CA ASP A 131 4.66 11.17 -25.12
C ASP A 131 3.16 10.88 -25.07
N LYS A 132 2.42 11.48 -26.02
CA LYS A 132 0.94 11.42 -26.05
C LYS A 132 0.40 10.00 -26.23
N LYS A 133 1.10 9.13 -26.96
CA LYS A 133 0.65 7.76 -27.22
C LYS A 133 0.70 6.93 -25.95
N ALA A 134 1.83 6.95 -25.24
CA ALA A 134 1.95 6.25 -23.96
C ALA A 134 0.98 6.80 -22.92
N ALA A 135 0.79 8.13 -22.88
CA ALA A 135 -0.18 8.73 -21.98
C ALA A 135 -1.61 8.19 -22.18
N THR A 136 -2.05 8.05 -23.43
CA THR A 136 -3.35 7.46 -23.74
C THR A 136 -3.38 5.98 -23.37
N PHE A 137 -2.33 5.23 -23.68
CA PHE A 137 -2.24 3.80 -23.35
C PHE A 137 -2.33 3.55 -21.84
N TYR A 138 -1.53 4.23 -21.03
CA TYR A 138 -1.56 4.10 -19.57
C TYR A 138 -2.91 4.52 -18.98
N GLN A 139 -3.51 5.58 -19.51
CA GLN A 139 -4.85 6.01 -19.08
C GLN A 139 -5.90 4.92 -19.34
N THR A 140 -5.85 4.27 -20.51
CA THR A 140 -6.75 3.18 -20.87
C THR A 140 -6.53 1.96 -19.96
N GLN A 141 -5.28 1.56 -19.71
CA GLN A 141 -5.00 0.44 -18.80
C GLN A 141 -5.48 0.75 -17.37
N ALA A 142 -5.27 1.96 -16.86
CA ALA A 142 -5.78 2.36 -15.55
C ALA A 142 -7.32 2.31 -15.44
N GLN A 143 -8.02 2.63 -16.52
CA GLN A 143 -9.49 2.50 -16.59
C GLN A 143 -9.92 1.02 -16.56
N LEU A 144 -9.20 0.14 -17.25
CA LEU A 144 -9.49 -1.30 -17.21
C LEU A 144 -9.22 -1.91 -15.81
N ILE A 145 -8.18 -1.43 -15.11
CA ILE A 145 -7.92 -1.81 -13.72
C ILE A 145 -9.07 -1.38 -12.81
N GLN A 146 -9.76 -0.26 -13.07
CA GLN A 146 -10.96 0.12 -12.31
C GLN A 146 -12.03 -0.98 -12.38
N THR A 147 -12.22 -1.60 -13.55
CA THR A 147 -13.14 -2.72 -13.71
C THR A 147 -12.71 -3.93 -12.88
N ARG A 148 -11.41 -4.23 -12.81
CA ARG A 148 -10.85 -5.27 -11.92
C ARG A 148 -11.12 -4.95 -10.45
N LEU A 149 -10.87 -3.72 -10.02
CA LEU A 149 -11.10 -3.28 -8.64
C LEU A 149 -12.55 -3.51 -8.21
N LEU A 150 -13.53 -3.19 -9.07
CA LEU A 150 -14.95 -3.42 -8.78
C LEU A 150 -15.31 -4.90 -8.52
N GLN A 151 -14.53 -5.86 -9.04
CA GLN A 151 -14.74 -7.30 -8.79
C GLN A 151 -14.37 -7.70 -7.34
N HIS A 152 -13.56 -6.88 -6.66
CA HIS A 152 -13.21 -7.09 -5.26
C HIS A 152 -14.34 -6.70 -4.30
N LEU A 153 -15.37 -6.00 -4.76
CA LEU A 153 -16.53 -5.71 -3.91
C LEU A 153 -17.27 -7.02 -3.57
N ASP A 154 -17.58 -7.19 -2.29
CA ASP A 154 -18.50 -8.22 -1.81
C ASP A 154 -19.88 -7.59 -1.56
N PRO A 155 -20.82 -7.73 -2.51
CA PRO A 155 -22.14 -7.13 -2.37
C PRO A 155 -23.01 -7.80 -1.30
N LEU A 156 -22.66 -9.00 -0.82
CA LEU A 156 -23.42 -9.70 0.21
C LEU A 156 -23.11 -9.13 1.60
N HIS A 157 -21.83 -8.93 1.89
CA HIS A 157 -21.38 -8.41 3.18
C HIS A 157 -21.13 -6.90 3.17
N HIS A 158 -21.24 -6.26 2.00
CA HIS A 158 -20.88 -4.86 1.79
C HIS A 158 -19.45 -4.53 2.25
N THR A 159 -18.50 -5.44 1.99
CA THR A 159 -17.06 -5.31 2.27
C THR A 159 -16.23 -5.42 0.98
N ILE A 160 -14.92 -5.30 1.10
CA ILE A 160 -13.96 -5.49 0.01
C ILE A 160 -13.19 -6.79 0.28
N LYS A 161 -12.95 -7.58 -0.76
CA LYS A 161 -12.13 -8.80 -0.73
C LYS A 161 -10.70 -8.47 -1.14
N ALA A 162 -9.73 -8.92 -0.36
CA ALA A 162 -8.31 -8.67 -0.63
C ALA A 162 -7.84 -9.42 -1.88
N SER A 163 -8.28 -10.67 -2.04
CA SER A 163 -7.95 -11.52 -3.18
C SER A 163 -9.22 -12.00 -3.88
N LEU A 164 -9.17 -12.15 -5.22
CA LEU A 164 -10.26 -12.76 -5.96
C LEU A 164 -10.14 -14.29 -5.94
N LEU A 165 -11.27 -14.96 -5.68
CA LEU A 165 -11.38 -16.42 -5.74
C LEU A 165 -11.59 -16.92 -7.19
N PRO A 166 -11.11 -18.13 -7.55
CA PRO A 166 -10.23 -18.97 -6.73
C PRO A 166 -8.78 -18.46 -6.78
N HIS A 167 -8.04 -18.64 -5.68
CA HIS A 167 -6.59 -18.44 -5.63
C HIS A 167 -5.92 -19.55 -4.83
N SER A 168 -4.62 -19.70 -5.01
CA SER A 168 -3.81 -20.59 -4.17
C SER A 168 -3.39 -19.86 -2.88
N GLY A 169 -3.01 -20.60 -1.83
CA GLY A 169 -2.60 -20.02 -0.55
C GLY A 169 -3.72 -19.96 0.51
N PRO A 170 -3.43 -19.35 1.68
CA PRO A 170 -4.36 -19.28 2.80
C PRO A 170 -5.71 -18.68 2.40
N GLN A 171 -6.80 -19.33 2.81
CA GLN A 171 -8.16 -18.81 2.61
C GLN A 171 -8.52 -17.93 3.81
N LYS A 172 -8.82 -16.66 3.54
CA LYS A 172 -9.05 -15.65 4.59
C LYS A 172 -10.54 -15.55 4.85
N ASN A 173 -10.97 -15.36 6.11
CA ASN A 173 -12.40 -15.19 6.39
C ASN A 173 -12.95 -14.00 5.60
N LEU A 174 -13.96 -14.24 4.76
CA LEU A 174 -14.53 -13.25 3.82
C LEU A 174 -13.50 -12.52 2.93
N GLU A 175 -12.31 -13.09 2.74
CA GLU A 175 -11.17 -12.42 2.11
C GLU A 175 -10.80 -11.07 2.75
N LEU A 176 -11.03 -10.92 4.06
CA LEU A 176 -10.63 -9.74 4.82
C LEU A 176 -9.11 -9.67 4.99
N ASP A 177 -8.54 -8.51 4.70
CA ASP A 177 -7.12 -8.23 4.88
C ASP A 177 -6.89 -6.72 5.06
N SER A 178 -6.02 -6.34 5.99
CA SER A 178 -5.60 -4.95 6.20
C SER A 178 -4.89 -4.35 4.98
N ALA A 179 -4.39 -5.17 4.05
CA ALA A 179 -3.89 -4.78 2.74
C ALA A 179 -4.90 -3.98 1.92
N ILE A 180 -6.20 -4.20 2.15
CA ILE A 180 -7.26 -3.40 1.54
C ILE A 180 -7.12 -1.94 1.95
N ILE A 181 -6.96 -1.68 3.26
CA ILE A 181 -6.86 -0.32 3.80
C ILE A 181 -5.54 0.32 3.35
N LEU A 182 -4.45 -0.44 3.31
CA LEU A 182 -3.19 0.01 2.71
C LEU A 182 -3.39 0.46 1.24
N GLY A 183 -4.10 -0.34 0.43
CA GLY A 183 -4.39 -0.01 -0.97
C GLY A 183 -5.22 1.27 -1.12
N ILE A 184 -6.27 1.41 -0.30
CA ILE A 184 -7.11 2.62 -0.22
C ILE A 184 -6.27 3.86 0.10
N LEU A 185 -5.32 3.77 1.04
CA LEU A 185 -4.49 4.90 1.45
C LEU A 185 -3.34 5.22 0.48
N ILE A 186 -2.88 4.24 -0.29
CA ILE A 186 -1.90 4.48 -1.36
C ILE A 186 -2.55 5.25 -2.52
N ASN A 187 -3.75 4.86 -2.93
CA ASN A 187 -4.49 5.47 -4.02
C ASN A 187 -5.89 5.96 -3.59
N PRO A 188 -5.97 6.98 -2.71
CA PRO A 188 -7.25 7.41 -2.15
C PRO A 188 -8.11 8.07 -3.22
N GLN A 189 -9.27 7.48 -3.48
CA GLN A 189 -10.25 8.04 -4.40
C GLN A 189 -11.10 9.10 -3.67
N SER A 190 -11.42 10.20 -4.36
CA SER A 190 -12.25 11.29 -3.80
C SER A 190 -13.74 10.94 -3.76
N SER A 191 -14.15 9.94 -4.52
CA SER A 191 -15.54 9.49 -4.71
C SER A 191 -15.55 8.04 -5.18
N GLY A 192 -16.72 7.40 -5.18
CA GLY A 192 -16.88 6.01 -5.57
C GLY A 192 -16.68 5.02 -4.42
N GLU A 193 -16.82 3.75 -4.73
CA GLU A 193 -16.90 2.63 -3.79
C GLU A 193 -15.61 2.43 -2.98
N PHE A 194 -14.47 2.88 -3.52
CA PHE A 194 -13.15 2.83 -2.88
C PHE A 194 -12.72 4.16 -2.27
N SER A 195 -13.61 5.16 -2.17
CA SER A 195 -13.30 6.35 -1.39
C SER A 195 -13.25 5.98 0.10
N PRO A 196 -12.31 6.54 0.90
CA PRO A 196 -12.18 6.22 2.33
C PRO A 196 -13.47 6.35 3.15
N GLN A 197 -14.37 7.26 2.73
CA GLN A 197 -15.66 7.52 3.37
C GLN A 197 -16.79 6.59 2.89
N HIS A 198 -16.58 5.78 1.86
CA HIS A 198 -17.60 4.89 1.34
C HIS A 198 -17.92 3.75 2.33
N ASP A 199 -19.15 3.26 2.31
CA ASP A 199 -19.61 2.23 3.25
C ASP A 199 -18.87 0.91 3.06
N TYR A 200 -18.55 0.50 1.83
CA TYR A 200 -17.65 -0.65 1.57
C TYR A 200 -16.33 -0.58 2.35
N VAL A 201 -15.67 0.60 2.37
CA VAL A 201 -14.41 0.78 3.08
C VAL A 201 -14.62 0.79 4.60
N LYS A 202 -15.62 1.53 5.08
CA LYS A 202 -15.94 1.60 6.51
C LYS A 202 -16.34 0.24 7.09
N ASN A 203 -17.15 -0.52 6.37
CA ASN A 203 -17.58 -1.86 6.76
C ASN A 203 -16.40 -2.83 6.75
N THR A 204 -15.48 -2.72 5.79
CA THR A 204 -14.25 -3.52 5.80
C THR A 204 -13.39 -3.20 7.02
N VAL A 205 -13.20 -1.92 7.34
CA VAL A 205 -12.51 -1.49 8.57
C VAL A 205 -13.19 -2.03 9.82
N HIS A 206 -14.53 -2.01 9.85
CA HIS A 206 -15.31 -2.50 10.99
C HIS A 206 -15.20 -4.02 11.13
N ALA A 207 -15.31 -4.78 10.04
CA ALA A 207 -15.16 -6.24 10.05
C ALA A 207 -13.75 -6.64 10.51
N LEU A 208 -12.70 -6.00 9.99
CA LEU A 208 -11.33 -6.22 10.47
C LEU A 208 -11.17 -5.87 11.95
N TYR A 209 -11.83 -4.80 12.42
CA TYR A 209 -11.83 -4.45 13.84
C TYR A 209 -12.45 -5.56 14.69
N GLU A 210 -13.58 -6.12 14.29
CA GLU A 210 -14.26 -7.20 15.03
C GLU A 210 -13.42 -8.48 15.07
N GLU A 211 -12.83 -8.87 13.94
CA GLU A 211 -11.93 -10.02 13.84
C GLU A 211 -10.73 -9.88 14.78
N PHE A 212 -9.98 -8.77 14.69
CA PHE A 212 -8.78 -8.59 15.51
C PHE A 212 -9.09 -8.29 16.98
N MET A 213 -10.26 -7.72 17.31
CA MET A 213 -10.71 -7.60 18.71
C MET A 213 -10.95 -8.98 19.32
N SER A 214 -11.54 -9.91 18.55
CA SER A 214 -11.80 -11.28 18.98
C SER A 214 -10.52 -12.11 19.07
N MET A 215 -9.67 -12.04 18.03
CA MET A 215 -8.51 -12.92 17.87
C MET A 215 -7.32 -12.59 18.77
N PHE A 216 -7.10 -11.33 19.12
CA PHE A 216 -5.91 -10.91 19.86
C PHE A 216 -6.26 -10.64 21.34
N PRO A 217 -5.85 -11.51 22.28
CA PRO A 217 -6.17 -11.33 23.70
C PRO A 217 -5.73 -9.98 24.27
N ILE A 218 -4.63 -9.41 23.76
CA ILE A 218 -4.13 -8.09 24.16
C ILE A 218 -5.12 -6.95 23.86
N ASN A 219 -5.98 -7.09 22.86
CA ASN A 219 -6.99 -6.08 22.52
C ASN A 219 -8.12 -6.01 23.54
N GLN A 220 -8.38 -7.10 24.28
CA GLN A 220 -9.38 -7.15 25.35
C GLN A 220 -9.00 -6.28 26.57
N GLN A 221 -7.75 -5.86 26.67
CA GLN A 221 -7.24 -5.03 27.77
C GLN A 221 -7.47 -3.53 27.54
N THR A 222 -7.98 -3.13 26.37
CA THR A 222 -8.12 -1.72 25.98
C THR A 222 -9.53 -1.43 25.49
N SER A 223 -10.11 -0.32 25.95
CA SER A 223 -11.33 0.23 25.34
C SER A 223 -10.95 1.24 24.25
N GLY A 224 -11.36 1.01 23.01
CA GLY A 224 -11.21 2.00 21.94
C GLY A 224 -10.36 1.53 20.77
N ALA A 225 -9.15 2.07 20.63
CA ALA A 225 -8.22 1.66 19.56
C ALA A 225 -7.66 0.28 19.89
N ILE A 226 -7.47 -0.55 18.87
CA ILE A 226 -6.96 -1.92 19.00
C ILE A 226 -5.73 -2.11 18.12
N LEU A 227 -4.98 -3.18 18.34
CA LEU A 227 -3.91 -3.58 17.44
C LEU A 227 -4.47 -4.37 16.25
N PHE A 228 -3.94 -4.11 15.05
CA PHE A 228 -4.35 -4.75 13.80
C PHE A 228 -3.25 -5.67 13.27
N GLY A 229 -3.63 -6.84 12.74
CA GLY A 229 -2.74 -7.77 12.04
C GLY A 229 -2.99 -7.76 10.53
N ARG A 230 -2.32 -8.67 9.79
CA ARG A 230 -2.44 -8.77 8.32
C ARG A 230 -3.87 -9.18 7.92
N TYR A 231 -4.28 -10.38 8.29
CA TYR A 231 -5.61 -10.92 8.00
C TYR A 231 -6.07 -11.93 9.08
N PRO A 232 -7.38 -12.18 9.21
CA PRO A 232 -7.88 -13.22 10.11
C PRO A 232 -7.41 -14.61 9.69
N GLY A 233 -6.85 -15.38 10.63
CA GLY A 233 -6.26 -16.69 10.36
C GLY A 233 -4.79 -16.67 9.91
N ASP A 234 -4.10 -15.53 9.99
CA ASP A 234 -2.65 -15.46 9.78
C ASP A 234 -1.90 -16.42 10.73
N THR A 235 -0.85 -17.06 10.20
CA THR A 235 -0.02 -18.07 10.89
C THR A 235 1.46 -17.67 10.99
N TYR A 236 1.82 -16.49 10.49
CA TYR A 236 3.18 -15.98 10.56
C TYR A 236 3.44 -15.20 11.85
N ASP A 237 4.29 -15.74 12.72
CA ASP A 237 4.62 -15.15 14.01
C ASP A 237 5.79 -14.15 13.98
N GLY A 238 6.31 -13.80 12.80
CA GLY A 238 7.50 -12.96 12.67
C GLY A 238 8.79 -13.75 12.46
N TYR A 239 8.74 -15.08 12.61
CA TYR A 239 9.88 -15.97 12.39
C TYR A 239 9.52 -17.18 11.52
N GLN A 240 8.31 -17.72 11.65
CA GLN A 240 7.84 -18.93 10.98
C GLN A 240 6.33 -18.87 10.69
N THR A 241 5.87 -19.69 9.74
CA THR A 241 4.47 -19.69 9.22
C THR A 241 3.63 -20.89 9.70
N ASN A 242 4.08 -21.58 10.75
CA ASN A 242 3.38 -22.73 11.34
C ASN A 242 2.87 -22.44 12.76
N SER A 243 2.66 -21.16 13.06
CA SER A 243 2.32 -20.62 14.38
C SER A 243 1.04 -19.78 14.27
N GLU A 244 0.86 -18.82 15.16
CA GLU A 244 -0.26 -17.88 15.12
C GLU A 244 0.23 -16.46 14.80
N GLY A 245 -0.48 -15.78 13.91
CA GLY A 245 -0.16 -14.42 13.51
C GLY A 245 -0.39 -13.41 14.62
N ASN A 246 0.37 -12.32 14.58
CA ASN A 246 0.32 -11.25 15.57
C ASN A 246 -0.19 -9.93 14.96
N PRO A 247 -0.50 -8.94 15.81
CA PRO A 247 -0.61 -7.57 15.35
C PRO A 247 0.70 -6.99 14.80
N TRP A 248 0.58 -6.06 13.87
CA TRP A 248 1.68 -5.39 13.18
C TRP A 248 1.67 -3.89 13.47
N PHE A 249 2.87 -3.32 13.65
CA PHE A 249 3.01 -1.88 13.83
C PHE A 249 2.54 -1.10 12.61
N ILE A 250 2.89 -1.55 11.41
CA ILE A 250 2.46 -0.95 10.14
C ILE A 250 0.95 -0.83 10.10
N LEU A 251 0.23 -1.90 10.41
CA LEU A 251 -1.22 -1.98 10.22
C LEU A 251 -1.99 -1.23 11.31
N THR A 252 -1.43 -1.19 12.51
CA THR A 252 -1.93 -0.30 13.56
C THR A 252 -1.72 1.17 13.19
N ALA A 253 -0.60 1.54 12.56
CA ALA A 253 -0.33 2.88 12.06
C ALA A 253 -1.23 3.24 10.86
N THR A 254 -1.50 2.29 9.97
CA THR A 254 -2.45 2.42 8.85
C THR A 254 -3.83 2.85 9.36
N MET A 255 -4.27 2.33 10.51
CA MET A 255 -5.55 2.78 11.08
C MET A 255 -5.50 4.22 11.58
N ALA A 256 -4.37 4.70 12.12
CA ALA A 256 -4.21 6.11 12.42
C ALA A 256 -4.31 6.97 11.15
N GLU A 257 -3.57 6.60 10.09
CA GLU A 257 -3.60 7.27 8.79
C GLU A 257 -5.00 7.27 8.17
N TYR A 258 -5.75 6.16 8.29
CA TYR A 258 -7.14 6.07 7.82
C TYR A 258 -8.04 7.11 8.47
N TYR A 259 -8.04 7.21 9.80
CA TYR A 259 -8.87 8.21 10.48
C TYR A 259 -8.42 9.64 10.19
N PHE A 260 -7.11 9.90 10.10
CA PHE A 260 -6.64 11.22 9.67
C PHE A 260 -7.02 11.55 8.22
N THR A 261 -7.09 10.55 7.34
CA THR A 261 -7.58 10.71 5.97
C THR A 261 -9.06 11.08 5.94
N LEU A 262 -9.90 10.43 6.74
CA LEU A 262 -11.31 10.81 6.88
C LEU A 262 -11.46 12.27 7.35
N ALA A 263 -10.62 12.71 8.29
CA ALA A 263 -10.61 14.08 8.76
C ALA A 263 -10.12 15.08 7.69
N ASP A 264 -9.11 14.71 6.91
CA ASP A 264 -8.56 15.56 5.85
C ASP A 264 -9.52 15.73 4.65
N GLN A 265 -10.37 14.74 4.39
CA GLN A 265 -11.36 14.82 3.30
C GLN A 265 -12.57 15.70 3.61
N LEU A 266 -12.87 15.97 4.89
CA LEU A 266 -13.99 16.84 5.28
C LEU A 266 -13.67 18.31 5.03
N LYS A 267 -14.61 19.11 4.51
CA LYS A 267 -14.39 20.56 4.36
C LYS A 267 -14.20 21.22 5.74
N PRO A 268 -13.26 22.17 5.91
CA PRO A 268 -13.02 22.84 7.18
C PRO A 268 -14.10 23.89 7.47
N THR A 269 -15.29 23.44 7.88
CA THR A 269 -16.42 24.29 8.22
C THR A 269 -16.85 24.06 9.67
N PRO A 270 -17.52 25.01 10.34
CA PRO A 270 -18.05 24.82 11.69
C PRO A 270 -18.92 23.56 11.83
N ALA A 271 -19.71 23.23 10.79
CA ALA A 271 -20.54 22.03 10.76
C ALA A 271 -19.73 20.72 10.83
N ASN A 272 -18.53 20.68 10.25
CA ASN A 272 -17.67 19.51 10.25
C ASN A 272 -16.66 19.49 11.40
N GLN A 273 -16.51 20.58 12.16
CA GLN A 273 -15.47 20.73 13.18
C GLN A 273 -15.48 19.60 14.21
N HIS A 274 -16.68 19.24 14.70
CA HIS A 274 -16.83 18.15 15.66
C HIS A 274 -16.42 16.79 15.07
N LEU A 275 -16.81 16.50 13.83
CA LEU A 275 -16.49 15.22 13.18
C LEU A 275 -14.99 15.11 12.84
N ILE A 276 -14.38 16.19 12.36
CA ILE A 276 -12.93 16.28 12.16
C ILE A 276 -12.20 16.01 13.49
N GLY A 277 -12.63 16.65 14.58
CA GLY A 277 -12.06 16.43 15.92
C GLY A 277 -12.23 14.99 16.40
N LYS A 278 -13.37 14.35 16.12
CA LYS A 278 -13.61 12.93 16.46
C LYS A 278 -12.64 12.00 15.73
N TYR A 279 -12.45 12.20 14.43
CA TYR A 279 -11.50 11.40 13.65
C TYR A 279 -10.05 11.64 14.06
N LEU A 280 -9.66 12.90 14.32
CA LEU A 280 -8.34 13.23 14.85
C LEU A 280 -8.08 12.51 16.18
N LYS A 281 -9.01 12.58 17.14
CA LYS A 281 -8.89 11.86 18.42
C LYS A 281 -8.80 10.35 18.25
N ARG A 282 -9.52 9.78 17.28
CA ARG A 282 -9.48 8.34 16.99
C ARG A 282 -8.12 7.93 16.43
N GLY A 283 -7.57 8.68 15.47
CA GLY A 283 -6.22 8.42 14.95
C GLY A 283 -5.13 8.58 16.03
N ASP A 284 -5.24 9.59 16.89
CA ASP A 284 -4.34 9.80 18.04
C ASP A 284 -4.33 8.62 19.01
N SER A 285 -5.46 7.92 19.15
CA SER A 285 -5.57 6.74 20.00
C SER A 285 -4.74 5.57 19.45
N TYR A 286 -4.66 5.40 18.12
CA TYR A 286 -3.80 4.39 17.49
C TYR A 286 -2.31 4.74 17.60
N LEU A 287 -1.94 6.02 17.39
CA LEU A 287 -0.56 6.46 17.62
C LEU A 287 -0.12 6.28 19.08
N SER A 288 -1.02 6.55 20.03
CA SER A 288 -0.76 6.31 21.46
C SER A 288 -0.58 4.83 21.76
N LEU A 289 -1.35 3.96 21.10
CA LEU A 289 -1.22 2.51 21.24
C LEU A 289 0.13 2.01 20.72
N ILE A 290 0.59 2.55 19.58
CA ILE A 290 1.95 2.29 19.06
C ILE A 290 3.01 2.73 20.07
N LYS A 291 2.89 3.95 20.60
CA LYS A 291 3.85 4.47 21.60
C LYS A 291 3.87 3.64 22.89
N LYS A 292 2.74 3.04 23.28
CA LYS A 292 2.65 2.12 24.42
C LYS A 292 3.53 0.87 24.21
N TYR A 293 3.50 0.27 23.02
CA TYR A 293 4.23 -0.97 22.72
C TYR A 293 5.63 -0.74 22.11
N ALA A 294 5.95 0.49 21.72
CA ALA A 294 7.30 0.93 21.33
C ALA A 294 7.67 2.25 22.03
N PRO A 295 7.87 2.24 23.37
CA PRO A 295 8.10 3.46 24.15
C PRO A 295 9.41 4.16 23.81
N ASP A 296 10.42 3.42 23.36
CA ASP A 296 11.73 3.90 22.93
C ASP A 296 11.79 4.26 21.44
N LEU A 297 10.70 4.04 20.70
CA LEU A 297 10.60 4.23 19.25
C LEU A 297 11.54 3.33 18.43
N TYR A 298 12.05 2.23 19.01
CA TYR A 298 12.55 1.11 18.21
C TYR A 298 11.36 0.26 17.82
N ILE A 299 11.14 0.09 16.52
CA ILE A 299 9.88 -0.46 16.00
C ILE A 299 10.15 -1.69 15.16
N SER A 300 9.76 -2.85 15.67
CA SER A 300 9.85 -4.13 14.98
C SER A 300 8.70 -4.28 13.97
N GLU A 301 8.63 -5.45 13.35
CA GLU A 301 7.52 -5.83 12.48
C GLU A 301 6.21 -6.00 13.27
N GLN A 302 6.26 -6.80 14.34
CA GLN A 302 5.09 -7.30 15.05
C GLN A 302 5.09 -6.95 16.54
N ILE A 303 3.91 -7.08 17.14
CA ILE A 303 3.64 -6.99 18.57
C ILE A 303 3.00 -8.30 18.99
N ASN A 304 3.60 -9.06 19.90
CA ASN A 304 3.04 -10.31 20.41
C ASN A 304 1.59 -10.12 20.88
N LYS A 305 0.69 -10.96 20.36
CA LYS A 305 -0.75 -10.83 20.60
C LYS A 305 -1.19 -11.11 22.06
N HIS A 306 -0.32 -11.67 22.90
CA HIS A 306 -0.62 -12.00 24.29
C HIS A 306 -0.01 -11.01 25.28
N ASP A 307 1.29 -10.73 25.16
CA ASP A 307 2.04 -9.95 26.15
C ASP A 307 2.49 -8.56 25.68
N GLY A 308 2.36 -8.27 24.37
CA GLY A 308 2.69 -6.98 23.79
C GLY A 308 4.18 -6.74 23.56
N THR A 309 5.02 -7.76 23.74
CA THR A 309 6.45 -7.70 23.41
C THR A 309 6.64 -7.53 21.89
N GLN A 310 7.66 -6.79 21.48
CA GLN A 310 7.96 -6.65 20.06
C GLN A 310 8.64 -7.91 19.52
N GLN A 311 8.29 -8.33 18.30
CA GLN A 311 8.89 -9.50 17.65
C GLN A 311 8.95 -9.37 16.12
N GLY A 312 9.57 -10.36 15.47
CA GLY A 312 9.84 -10.38 14.04
C GLY A 312 11.05 -9.52 13.64
N ALA A 313 11.05 -9.02 12.40
CA ALA A 313 12.14 -8.18 11.89
C ALA A 313 12.34 -6.93 12.76
N VAL A 314 13.55 -6.75 13.29
CA VAL A 314 13.90 -5.58 14.10
C VAL A 314 14.05 -4.34 13.22
N SER A 315 13.58 -3.19 13.72
CA SER A 315 13.69 -1.90 13.02
C SER A 315 13.18 -1.95 11.57
N LEU A 316 11.99 -2.50 11.36
CA LEU A 316 11.41 -2.62 10.03
C LEU A 316 11.11 -1.24 9.43
N THR A 317 11.80 -0.88 8.34
CA THR A 317 11.69 0.42 7.66
C THR A 317 10.23 0.82 7.39
N TRP A 318 9.41 -0.13 6.95
CA TRP A 318 8.00 0.13 6.64
C TRP A 318 7.18 0.50 7.89
N SER A 319 7.47 -0.07 9.07
CA SER A 319 6.85 0.35 10.33
C SER A 319 7.10 1.82 10.62
N TYR A 320 8.35 2.29 10.48
CA TYR A 320 8.67 3.71 10.65
C TYR A 320 7.96 4.60 9.62
N VAL A 321 7.97 4.21 8.35
CA VAL A 321 7.33 5.00 7.28
C VAL A 321 5.82 5.12 7.50
N ALA A 322 5.14 4.04 7.91
CA ALA A 322 3.70 4.07 8.18
C ALA A 322 3.36 5.05 9.31
N ILE A 323 4.17 5.08 10.37
CA ILE A 323 3.99 6.02 11.48
C ILE A 323 4.27 7.46 11.03
N LEU A 324 5.35 7.69 10.28
CA LEU A 324 5.68 9.03 9.77
C LEU A 324 4.58 9.58 8.87
N ARG A 325 3.99 8.76 7.99
CA ARG A 325 2.84 9.15 7.16
C ARG A 325 1.63 9.55 8.01
N ALA A 326 1.31 8.77 9.04
CA ALA A 326 0.22 9.08 9.94
C ALA A 326 0.47 10.39 10.71
N VAL A 327 1.70 10.63 11.18
CA VAL A 327 2.08 11.86 11.89
C VAL A 327 2.03 13.09 10.97
N ASP A 328 2.57 13.01 9.75
CA ASP A 328 2.50 14.11 8.77
C ASP A 328 1.05 14.51 8.48
N LEU A 329 0.18 13.52 8.24
CA LEU A 329 -1.23 13.78 7.99
C LEU A 329 -1.96 14.33 9.23
N ARG A 330 -1.61 13.85 10.42
CA ARG A 330 -2.12 14.39 11.70
C ARG A 330 -1.80 15.87 11.87
N GLU A 331 -0.56 16.27 11.57
CA GLU A 331 -0.13 17.67 11.66
C GLU A 331 -0.91 18.55 10.69
N LYS A 332 -1.08 18.09 9.44
CA LYS A 332 -1.91 18.76 8.43
C LYS A 332 -3.35 18.95 8.91
N VAL A 333 -3.99 17.89 9.42
CA VAL A 333 -5.38 17.95 9.92
C VAL A 333 -5.50 18.88 11.13
N THR A 334 -4.50 18.87 12.01
CA THR A 334 -4.46 19.76 13.20
C THR A 334 -4.37 21.22 12.77
N ALA A 335 -3.49 21.56 11.83
CA ALA A 335 -3.37 22.91 11.27
C ALA A 335 -4.68 23.35 10.59
N LYS A 336 -5.34 22.43 9.88
CA LYS A 336 -6.65 22.67 9.26
C LYS A 336 -7.73 22.95 10.29
N LEU A 337 -7.78 22.22 11.40
CA LEU A 337 -8.77 22.41 12.48
C LEU A 337 -8.62 23.79 13.16
N LYS A 338 -7.37 24.21 13.40
CA LYS A 338 -7.04 25.54 13.98
C LYS A 338 -7.50 26.73 13.13
N ARG A 339 -7.81 26.53 11.84
CA ARG A 339 -8.34 27.59 10.96
C ARG A 339 -9.87 27.73 11.07
N ILE A 340 -10.54 26.78 11.70
CA ILE A 340 -12.00 26.76 11.87
C ILE A 340 -12.39 27.31 13.25
N SER A 341 -11.57 27.02 14.27
CA SER A 341 -11.64 27.60 15.62
C SER A 341 -11.24 29.06 15.61
#